data_AF-A0A821INA3-F1
#
_entry.id   AF-A0A821INA3-F1
#
_cell.length_a   1.000
_cell.length_b   1.000
_cell.length_c   1.000
_cell.angle_alpha   90.00
_cell.angle_beta   90.00
_cell.angle_gamma   90.00
#
_symmetry.space_group_name_H-M   'P 1'
#
loop_
_entity.id
_entity.type
_entity.pdbx_description
1 polymer ?
#
loop_
_entity_poly.entity_id
_entity_poly.type
_entity_poly.pdbx_seq_one_letter_code
_entity_poly.pdbx_strand_id
1 'polypeptide(L)'
;YDITIGRAGFPLVSCEIRLEDWDEGQYRNTDKPNPRGEILIGGKVVAEGYFADAAKENINFKTIDGQRYFSTGDIGEYFPDGTFKIIDRKKDLVKLRGGEYVSLTKVEMAISKIPIIENSCVCASHSSEHTVALICPNAKQMSNYTERHFDEKEWQKLVDDEEFTEQILKVIQDAC
;
A
#
# COMPACT_ATOMS: atom_id res chain seq x y z
N TYR A 1 6.67 24.17 -5.85
CA TYR A 1 6.38 22.75 -6.16
C TYR A 1 7.30 21.90 -5.32
N ASP A 2 6.74 21.05 -4.47
CA ASP A 2 7.52 20.05 -3.72
C ASP A 2 8.00 18.97 -4.70
N ILE A 3 9.30 18.69 -4.71
CA ILE A 3 9.96 17.71 -5.59
C ILE A 3 10.35 16.43 -4.85
N THR A 4 9.94 16.29 -3.58
CA THR A 4 10.22 15.08 -2.80
C THR A 4 9.36 13.91 -3.29
N ILE A 5 10.03 12.81 -3.64
CA ILE A 5 9.38 11.60 -4.14
C ILE A 5 8.53 11.00 -3.01
N GLY A 6 7.28 10.69 -3.32
CA GLY A 6 6.37 9.97 -2.42
C GLY A 6 5.55 10.85 -1.49
N ARG A 7 5.55 12.18 -1.65
CA ARG A 7 4.57 13.06 -0.98
C ARG A 7 3.37 13.32 -1.88
N ALA A 8 2.17 13.32 -1.30
CA ALA A 8 0.93 13.68 -1.98
C ALA A 8 0.80 15.21 -2.19
N GLY A 9 1.61 15.99 -1.48
CA GLY A 9 1.63 17.45 -1.58
C GLY A 9 0.68 18.13 -0.61
N PHE A 10 0.27 19.36 -0.95
CA PHE A 10 -0.59 20.20 -0.12
C PHE A 10 -2.07 19.89 -0.34
N PRO A 11 -2.92 20.04 0.69
CA PRO A 11 -4.36 20.07 0.50
C PRO A 11 -4.76 21.21 -0.45
N LEU A 12 -5.81 20.99 -1.24
CA LEU A 12 -6.44 22.05 -2.01
C LEU A 12 -7.09 23.06 -1.03
N VAL A 13 -7.12 24.33 -1.42
CA VAL A 13 -7.65 25.43 -0.59
C VAL A 13 -9.11 25.27 -0.14
N SER A 14 -9.90 24.44 -0.84
CA SER A 14 -11.29 24.14 -0.50
C SER A 14 -11.46 22.86 0.33
N CYS A 15 -10.36 22.14 0.59
CA CYS A 15 -10.35 20.89 1.34
C CYS A 15 -9.81 21.14 2.74
N GLU A 16 -10.53 20.63 3.74
CA GLU A 16 -10.01 20.52 5.09
C GLU A 16 -9.49 19.09 5.27
N ILE A 17 -8.30 18.92 5.86
CA ILE A 17 -7.78 17.60 6.19
C ILE A 17 -7.70 17.47 7.70
N ARG A 18 -8.16 16.33 8.21
CA ARG A 18 -8.02 15.94 9.62
C ARG A 18 -7.39 14.56 9.69
N LEU A 19 -6.47 14.37 10.63
CA LEU A 19 -5.93 13.06 10.98
C LEU A 19 -6.70 12.50 12.17
N GLU A 20 -7.34 11.35 11.97
CA GLU A 20 -8.02 10.60 13.03
C GLU A 20 -7.14 9.46 13.51
N ASP A 21 -7.08 9.26 14.82
CA ASP A 21 -6.33 8.17 15.43
C ASP A 21 -6.90 6.82 14.96
N TRP A 22 -6.00 5.86 14.74
CA TRP A 22 -6.37 4.49 14.42
C TRP A 22 -5.58 3.54 15.30
N ASP A 23 -6.19 3.19 16.44
CA ASP A 23 -5.55 2.39 17.47
C ASP A 23 -5.19 0.96 17.00
N GLU A 24 -6.00 0.36 16.11
CA GLU A 24 -5.74 -0.99 15.59
C GLU A 24 -4.40 -1.06 14.86
N GLY A 25 -4.09 -0.05 14.04
CA GLY A 25 -2.82 0.08 13.33
C GLY A 25 -1.74 0.83 14.10
N GLN A 26 -1.99 1.23 15.36
CA GLN A 26 -1.08 2.02 16.20
C GLN A 26 -0.64 3.36 15.56
N TYR A 27 -1.53 4.02 14.82
CA TYR A 27 -1.27 5.33 14.23
C TYR A 27 -2.01 6.41 15.02
N ARG A 28 -1.27 7.43 15.48
CA ARG A 28 -1.85 8.53 16.27
C ARG A 28 -1.41 9.89 15.76
N ASN A 29 -2.31 10.86 15.84
CA ASN A 29 -2.05 12.25 15.47
C ASN A 29 -1.05 12.93 16.43
N THR A 30 -0.68 12.25 17.51
CA THR A 30 0.35 12.65 18.48
C THR A 30 1.71 12.01 18.22
N ASP A 31 1.83 11.16 17.19
CA ASP A 31 3.08 10.50 16.83
C ASP A 31 4.19 11.50 16.48
N LYS A 32 5.44 11.06 16.71
CA LYS A 32 6.66 11.82 16.39
C LYS A 32 7.54 11.00 15.43
N PRO A 33 8.29 11.63 14.51
CA PRO A 33 8.50 13.08 14.37
C PRO A 33 7.30 13.85 13.78
N ASN A 34 6.39 13.13 13.13
CA ASN A 34 5.25 13.70 12.43
C ASN A 34 3.94 13.01 12.88
N PRO A 35 2.84 13.76 13.02
CA PRO A 35 1.50 13.20 13.24
C PRO A 35 1.11 12.19 12.17
N ARG A 36 0.50 11.07 12.58
CA ARG A 36 -0.02 10.04 11.67
C ARG A 36 -1.48 9.73 11.97
N GLY A 37 -2.21 9.18 11.02
CA GLY A 37 -3.60 8.78 11.25
C GLY A 37 -4.39 8.58 9.98
N GLU A 38 -5.65 8.19 10.11
CA GLU A 38 -6.55 8.16 8.96
C GLU A 38 -6.78 9.57 8.43
N ILE A 39 -6.62 9.74 7.12
CA ILE A 39 -6.92 10.98 6.43
C ILE A 39 -8.44 11.11 6.28
N LEU A 40 -9.00 12.12 6.92
CA LEU A 40 -10.38 12.56 6.73
C LEU A 40 -10.40 13.82 5.87
N ILE A 41 -11.23 13.85 4.84
CA ILE A 41 -11.40 15.01 3.95
C ILE A 41 -12.71 15.71 4.32
N GLY A 42 -12.63 16.98 4.71
CA GLY A 42 -13.74 17.85 5.04
C GLY A 42 -13.89 19.03 4.07
N GLY A 43 -14.88 19.88 4.34
CA GLY A 43 -15.19 21.07 3.55
C GLY A 43 -16.28 20.84 2.49
N LYS A 44 -16.46 21.83 1.62
CA LYS A 44 -17.53 21.84 0.59
C LYS A 44 -17.33 20.83 -0.54
N VAL A 45 -16.18 20.17 -0.56
CA VAL A 45 -15.81 19.15 -1.55
C VAL A 45 -16.38 17.77 -1.21
N VAL A 46 -16.88 17.58 0.01
CA VAL A 46 -17.41 16.29 0.46
C VAL A 46 -18.77 16.04 -0.17
N ALA A 47 -18.94 14.87 -0.79
CA ALA A 47 -20.20 14.48 -1.40
C ALA A 47 -21.33 14.35 -0.37
N GLU A 48 -22.57 14.56 -0.82
CA GLU A 48 -23.76 14.42 0.04
C GLU A 48 -24.02 12.98 0.48
N GLY A 49 -23.45 11.98 -0.18
CA GLY A 49 -23.62 10.58 0.17
C GLY A 49 -23.46 9.65 -1.03
N TYR A 50 -23.78 8.38 -0.81
CA TYR A 50 -23.84 7.39 -1.89
C TYR A 50 -25.26 7.31 -2.42
N PHE A 51 -25.43 7.36 -3.74
CA PHE A 51 -26.73 7.18 -4.36
C PHE A 51 -27.32 5.81 -4.00
N ALA A 52 -28.49 5.81 -3.35
CA ALA A 52 -29.25 4.63 -2.93
C ALA A 52 -28.52 3.64 -1.99
N ASP A 53 -27.47 4.06 -1.28
CA ASP A 53 -26.73 3.21 -0.34
C ASP A 53 -26.47 3.93 1.00
N ALA A 54 -27.55 4.10 1.77
CA ALA A 54 -27.52 4.75 3.09
C ALA A 54 -26.66 4.00 4.12
N ALA A 55 -26.43 2.69 3.92
CA ALA A 55 -25.60 1.89 4.82
C ALA A 55 -24.11 2.28 4.69
N LYS A 56 -23.61 2.47 3.47
CA LYS A 56 -22.23 2.94 3.25
C LYS A 56 -22.03 4.41 3.62
N GLU A 57 -23.09 5.19 3.65
CA GLU A 57 -23.03 6.60 4.01
C GLU A 57 -22.60 6.79 5.46
N ASN A 58 -23.20 6.05 6.40
CA ASN A 58 -22.86 6.15 7.83
C ASN A 58 -21.46 5.62 8.17
N ILE A 59 -20.89 4.77 7.31
CA ILE A 59 -19.57 4.16 7.55
C ILE A 59 -18.46 5.11 7.05
N ASN A 60 -18.64 5.71 5.87
CA ASN A 60 -17.59 6.48 5.22
C ASN A 60 -17.70 7.99 5.44
N PHE A 61 -18.83 8.49 5.96
CA PHE A 61 -18.99 9.90 6.29
C PHE A 61 -19.19 10.08 7.79
N LYS A 62 -18.50 11.08 8.36
CA LYS A 62 -18.54 11.41 9.78
C LYS A 62 -18.81 12.89 9.95
N THR A 63 -19.55 13.25 11.00
CA THR A 63 -19.74 14.65 11.39
C THR A 63 -18.94 14.91 12.66
N ILE A 64 -17.98 15.83 12.59
CA ILE A 64 -17.10 16.20 13.70
C ILE A 64 -17.19 17.72 13.84
N ASP A 65 -17.51 18.21 15.05
CA ASP A 65 -17.63 19.64 15.35
C ASP A 65 -18.61 20.39 14.41
N GLY A 66 -19.66 19.70 13.94
CA GLY A 66 -20.66 20.26 13.02
C GLY A 66 -20.25 20.28 11.54
N GLN A 67 -19.02 19.85 11.21
CA GLN A 67 -18.52 19.72 9.85
C GLN A 67 -18.55 18.25 9.40
N ARG A 68 -18.96 18.02 8.15
CA ARG A 68 -18.94 16.68 7.53
C ARG A 68 -17.56 16.38 6.96
N TYR A 69 -17.10 15.15 7.19
CA TYR A 69 -15.85 14.58 6.73
C TYR A 69 -16.11 13.25 6.02
N PHE A 70 -15.27 12.94 5.03
CA PHE A 70 -15.20 11.66 4.35
C PHE A 70 -13.96 10.89 4.82
N SER A 71 -14.17 9.68 5.33
CA SER A 71 -13.14 8.72 5.69
C SER A 71 -12.56 8.08 4.44
N THR A 72 -11.31 8.44 4.10
CA THR A 72 -10.64 7.92 2.90
C THR A 72 -10.22 6.45 3.04
N GLY A 73 -10.04 5.98 4.27
CA GLY A 73 -9.40 4.68 4.56
C GLY A 73 -7.89 4.67 4.36
N ASP A 74 -7.28 5.80 3.97
CA ASP A 74 -5.83 5.94 3.81
C ASP A 74 -5.20 6.49 5.08
N ILE A 75 -4.01 5.97 5.42
CA ILE A 75 -3.21 6.44 6.55
C ILE A 75 -2.18 7.44 6.04
N GLY A 76 -2.24 8.64 6.59
CA GLY A 76 -1.38 9.77 6.25
C GLY A 76 -0.37 10.08 7.34
N GLU A 77 0.76 10.63 6.92
CA GLU A 77 1.76 11.32 7.74
C GLU A 77 1.77 12.81 7.35
N TYR A 78 1.58 13.70 8.33
CA TYR A 78 1.55 15.14 8.12
C TYR A 78 2.90 15.79 8.43
N PHE A 79 3.46 16.50 7.47
CA PHE A 79 4.77 17.15 7.60
C PHE A 79 4.65 18.60 8.07
N PRO A 80 5.68 19.14 8.77
CA PRO A 80 5.68 20.53 9.23
C PRO A 80 5.59 21.58 8.11
N ASP A 81 5.93 21.19 6.88
CA ASP A 81 5.82 22.05 5.69
C ASP A 81 4.40 22.14 5.14
N GLY A 82 3.41 21.44 5.72
CA GLY A 82 2.01 21.45 5.30
C GLY A 82 1.66 20.37 4.27
N THR A 83 2.60 19.50 3.92
CA THR A 83 2.38 18.40 2.98
C THR A 83 1.99 17.10 3.68
N PHE A 84 1.34 16.21 2.94
CA PHE A 84 0.99 14.87 3.43
C PHE A 84 1.69 13.79 2.62
N LYS A 85 1.94 12.66 3.27
CA LYS A 85 2.38 11.41 2.65
C LYS A 85 1.41 10.31 2.99
N ILE A 86 0.97 9.54 1.99
CA ILE A 86 0.21 8.32 2.23
C ILE A 86 1.22 7.22 2.58
N ILE A 87 1.06 6.62 3.76
CA ILE A 87 2.01 5.65 4.32
C ILE A 87 1.40 4.25 4.49
N ASP A 88 0.07 4.12 4.50
CA ASP A 88 -0.62 2.85 4.64
C ASP A 88 -2.09 2.99 4.20
N ARG A 89 -2.82 1.87 4.18
CA ARG A 89 -4.27 1.84 3.94
C ARG A 89 -4.94 0.90 4.93
N LYS A 90 -6.03 1.33 5.56
CA LYS A 90 -6.73 0.56 6.62
C LYS A 90 -7.11 -0.84 6.17
N LYS A 91 -7.56 -0.98 4.93
CA LYS A 91 -8.00 -2.26 4.35
C LYS A 91 -6.84 -3.18 3.96
N ASP A 92 -5.64 -2.64 3.79
CA ASP A 92 -4.46 -3.37 3.32
C ASP A 92 -3.59 -3.82 4.51
N LEU A 93 -3.90 -3.36 5.72
CA LEU A 93 -3.29 -3.83 6.95
C LEU A 93 -3.99 -5.11 7.42
N VAL A 94 -3.30 -6.23 7.36
CA VAL A 94 -3.83 -7.52 7.81
C VAL A 94 -3.17 -7.90 9.13
N LYS A 95 -3.99 -8.28 10.11
CA LYS A 95 -3.52 -8.87 11.36
C LYS A 95 -3.33 -10.37 11.17
N LEU A 96 -2.09 -10.84 11.24
CA LEU A 96 -1.77 -12.27 11.18
C LEU A 96 -2.16 -12.97 12.48
N ARG A 97 -2.22 -14.31 12.45
CA ARG A 97 -2.54 -15.13 13.64
C ARG A 97 -1.63 -14.83 14.84
N GLY A 98 -0.37 -14.45 14.60
CA GLY A 98 0.60 -14.07 15.64
C GLY A 98 0.30 -12.74 16.34
N GLY A 99 -0.72 -11.98 15.91
CA GLY A 99 -1.09 -10.70 16.47
C GLY A 99 -0.34 -9.50 15.87
N GLU A 100 0.62 -9.75 15.00
CA GLU A 100 1.36 -8.74 14.24
C GLU A 100 0.51 -8.19 13.09
N TYR A 101 0.63 -6.89 12.86
CA TYR A 101 0.00 -6.22 11.72
C TYR A 101 1.01 -6.07 10.60
N VAL A 102 0.64 -6.53 9.41
CA VAL A 102 1.48 -6.45 8.22
C VAL A 102 0.76 -5.60 7.17
N SER A 103 1.46 -4.58 6.68
CA SER A 103 0.99 -3.77 5.55
C SER A 103 1.39 -4.48 4.25
N LEU A 104 0.40 -5.02 3.55
CA LEU A 104 0.62 -5.78 2.31
C LEU A 104 1.28 -4.89 1.25
N THR A 105 0.81 -3.65 1.12
CA THR A 105 1.36 -2.66 0.18
C THR A 105 2.83 -2.36 0.46
N LYS A 106 3.26 -2.27 1.72
CA LYS A 106 4.69 -2.04 2.04
C LYS A 106 5.56 -3.21 1.58
N VAL A 107 5.07 -4.43 1.74
CA VAL A 107 5.77 -5.64 1.27
C VAL A 107 5.83 -5.65 -0.26
N GLU A 108 4.72 -5.36 -0.95
CA GLU A 108 4.70 -5.19 -2.43
C GLU A 108 5.68 -4.12 -2.91
N MET A 109 5.73 -2.97 -2.23
CA MET A 109 6.67 -1.89 -2.54
C MET A 109 8.14 -2.26 -2.29
N ALA A 110 8.41 -3.19 -1.38
CA ALA A 110 9.76 -3.71 -1.17
C ALA A 110 10.14 -4.70 -2.29
N ILE A 111 9.24 -5.63 -2.59
CA ILE A 111 9.42 -6.66 -3.64
C ILE A 111 9.57 -6.02 -5.02
N SER A 112 8.77 -5.00 -5.34
CA SER A 112 8.83 -4.29 -6.63
C SER A 112 10.15 -3.54 -6.90
N LYS A 113 11.02 -3.37 -5.91
CA LYS A 113 12.36 -2.80 -6.12
C LYS A 113 13.34 -3.81 -6.72
N ILE A 114 13.00 -5.09 -6.69
CA ILE A 114 13.84 -6.17 -7.22
C ILE A 114 13.73 -6.14 -8.75
N PRO A 115 14.83 -5.91 -9.51
CA PRO A 115 14.75 -5.68 -10.97
C PRO A 115 14.15 -6.84 -11.78
N ILE A 116 14.29 -8.08 -11.29
CA ILE A 116 13.75 -9.27 -11.95
C ILE A 116 12.24 -9.41 -11.80
N ILE A 117 11.59 -8.58 -10.98
CA ILE A 117 10.14 -8.61 -10.73
C ILE A 117 9.48 -7.49 -11.52
N GLU A 118 8.50 -7.84 -12.36
CA GLU A 118 7.70 -6.87 -13.10
C GLU A 118 6.48 -6.42 -12.30
N ASN A 119 5.80 -7.36 -11.65
CA ASN A 119 4.64 -7.05 -10.81
C ASN A 119 4.58 -8.02 -9.63
N SER A 120 3.97 -7.57 -8.53
CA SER A 120 3.78 -8.39 -7.33
C SER A 120 2.45 -8.10 -6.68
N CYS A 121 1.81 -9.14 -6.15
CA CYS A 121 0.62 -9.03 -5.31
C CYS A 121 0.81 -9.83 -4.03
N VAL A 122 0.71 -9.19 -2.87
CA VAL A 122 0.88 -9.83 -1.57
C VAL A 122 -0.50 -10.02 -0.94
N CYS A 123 -0.82 -11.27 -0.64
CA CYS A 123 -2.07 -11.68 -0.05
C CYS A 123 -1.82 -12.24 1.36
N ALA A 124 -2.70 -11.88 2.30
CA ALA A 124 -2.71 -12.48 3.63
C ALA A 124 -4.15 -12.63 4.13
N SER A 125 -4.37 -13.65 4.95
CA SER A 125 -5.62 -13.84 5.67
C SER A 125 -5.36 -13.75 7.17
N HIS A 126 -6.38 -13.34 7.92
CA HIS A 126 -6.33 -13.27 9.38
C HIS A 126 -6.08 -14.64 10.05
N SER A 127 -6.42 -15.72 9.35
CA SER A 127 -6.18 -17.11 9.80
C SER A 127 -4.79 -17.62 9.48
N SER A 128 -4.04 -16.92 8.62
CA SER A 128 -2.74 -17.37 8.15
C SER A 128 -1.63 -16.93 9.09
N GLU A 129 -0.60 -17.77 9.21
CA GLU A 129 0.63 -17.45 9.94
C GLU A 129 1.62 -16.65 9.08
N HIS A 130 1.49 -16.75 7.76
CA HIS A 130 2.40 -16.11 6.80
C HIS A 130 1.63 -15.35 5.73
N THR A 131 2.28 -14.34 5.19
CA THR A 131 1.86 -13.67 3.95
C THR A 131 2.34 -14.49 2.74
N VAL A 132 1.60 -14.43 1.64
CA VAL A 132 1.95 -15.08 0.38
C VAL A 132 2.10 -14.00 -0.68
N ALA A 133 3.24 -13.98 -1.36
CA ALA A 133 3.49 -13.09 -2.50
C ALA A 133 3.33 -13.86 -3.81
N LEU A 134 2.46 -13.35 -4.69
CA LEU A 134 2.37 -13.74 -6.09
C LEU A 134 3.27 -12.80 -6.90
N ILE A 135 4.24 -13.37 -7.61
CA ILE A 135 5.27 -12.62 -8.32
C ILE A 135 5.14 -12.88 -9.82
N CYS A 136 5.07 -11.79 -10.59
CA CYS A 136 5.17 -11.80 -12.05
C CYS A 136 6.60 -11.37 -12.42
N PRO A 137 7.45 -12.31 -12.84
CA PRO A 137 8.82 -11.99 -13.22
C PRO A 137 8.89 -11.21 -14.54
N ASN A 138 9.92 -10.38 -14.67
CA ASN A 138 10.20 -9.61 -15.88
C ASN A 138 11.00 -10.45 -16.87
N ALA A 139 10.37 -10.92 -17.95
CA ALA A 139 10.99 -11.80 -18.93
C ALA A 139 12.31 -11.24 -19.53
N LYS A 140 12.39 -9.92 -19.75
CA LYS A 140 13.57 -9.26 -20.32
C LYS A 140 14.73 -9.17 -19.35
N GLN A 141 14.46 -9.02 -18.05
CA GLN A 141 15.52 -8.99 -17.04
C GLN A 141 15.99 -10.41 -16.75
N MET A 142 15.09 -11.38 -16.79
CA MET A 142 15.38 -12.80 -16.56
C MET A 142 16.30 -13.40 -17.63
N SER A 143 16.22 -12.93 -18.88
CA SER A 143 17.18 -13.34 -19.92
C SER A 143 18.62 -12.94 -19.61
N ASN A 144 18.88 -11.96 -18.74
CA ASN A 144 20.24 -11.61 -18.31
C ASN A 144 20.83 -12.60 -17.30
N TYR A 145 19.98 -13.39 -16.63
CA TYR A 145 20.38 -14.39 -15.64
C TYR A 145 20.53 -15.79 -16.25
N THR A 146 20.31 -15.92 -17.57
CA THR A 146 20.52 -17.18 -18.30
C THR A 146 21.53 -16.95 -19.41
N GLU A 147 22.55 -17.81 -19.52
CA GLU A 147 23.51 -17.76 -20.65
C GLU A 147 22.84 -18.12 -22.00
N ARG A 148 21.62 -18.64 -21.95
CA ARG A 148 20.82 -19.07 -23.10
C ARG A 148 19.86 -17.95 -23.49
N HIS A 149 19.95 -17.46 -24.72
CA HIS A 149 18.94 -16.56 -25.29
C HIS A 149 17.62 -17.33 -25.46
N PHE A 150 16.66 -17.09 -24.58
CA PHE A 150 15.30 -17.62 -24.72
C PHE A 150 14.40 -16.59 -25.39
N ASP A 151 13.65 -17.05 -26.38
CA ASP A 151 12.59 -16.26 -27.02
C ASP A 151 11.35 -16.21 -26.09
N GLU A 152 10.53 -15.16 -26.20
CA GLU A 152 9.32 -14.96 -25.37
C GLU A 152 8.37 -16.17 -25.41
N LYS A 153 8.42 -16.94 -26.50
CA LYS A 153 7.62 -18.15 -26.75
C LYS A 153 8.11 -19.40 -26.00
N GLU A 154 9.32 -19.41 -25.47
CA GLU A 154 9.88 -20.54 -24.72
C GLU A 154 9.83 -20.34 -23.20
N TRP A 155 9.23 -19.24 -22.75
CA TRP A 155 9.10 -18.86 -21.35
C TRP A 155 8.54 -19.96 -20.44
N GLN A 156 7.53 -20.70 -20.91
CA GLN A 156 6.94 -21.81 -20.13
C GLN A 156 7.95 -22.90 -19.80
N LYS A 157 8.85 -23.23 -20.73
CA LYS A 157 9.89 -24.25 -20.51
C LYS A 157 10.95 -23.81 -19.50
N LEU A 158 11.12 -22.49 -19.34
CA LEU A 158 12.06 -21.90 -18.40
C LEU A 158 11.53 -21.96 -16.96
N VAL A 159 10.21 -21.75 -16.79
CA VAL A 159 9.53 -21.86 -15.49
C VAL A 159 9.48 -23.32 -15.03
N ASP A 160 9.42 -24.26 -15.97
CA ASP A 160 9.47 -25.70 -15.66
C ASP A 160 10.90 -26.18 -15.31
N ASP A 161 11.93 -25.33 -15.47
CA ASP A 161 13.31 -25.64 -15.06
C ASP A 161 13.49 -25.36 -13.56
N GLU A 162 13.68 -26.42 -12.77
CA GLU A 162 13.86 -26.35 -11.32
C GLU A 162 15.13 -25.57 -10.95
N GLU A 163 16.23 -25.71 -11.69
CA GLU A 163 17.50 -25.05 -11.38
C GLU A 163 17.39 -23.54 -11.57
N PHE A 164 16.71 -23.13 -12.65
CA PHE A 164 16.43 -21.72 -12.91
C PHE A 164 15.50 -21.14 -11.84
N THR A 165 14.44 -21.86 -11.48
CA THR A 165 13.48 -21.43 -10.45
C THR A 165 14.15 -21.27 -9.08
N GLU A 166 15.04 -22.19 -8.69
CA GLU A 166 15.82 -22.08 -7.45
C GLU A 166 16.75 -20.87 -7.44
N GLN A 167 17.44 -20.60 -8.55
CA GLN A 167 18.33 -19.43 -8.67
C GLN A 167 17.55 -18.12 -8.50
N ILE A 168 16.39 -18.01 -9.15
CA ILE A 168 15.54 -16.83 -9.07
C ILE A 168 14.94 -16.68 -7.68
N LEU A 169 14.48 -17.77 -7.07
CA LEU A 169 14.00 -17.76 -5.69
C LEU A 169 15.09 -17.25 -4.74
N LYS A 170 16.33 -17.69 -4.93
CA LYS A 170 17.48 -17.25 -4.14
C LYS A 170 17.77 -15.75 -4.31
N VAL A 171 17.74 -15.24 -5.55
CA VAL A 171 17.91 -13.79 -5.81
C VAL A 171 16.83 -12.97 -5.10
N ILE A 172 15.58 -13.46 -5.09
CA ILE A 172 14.47 -12.78 -4.39
C ILE A 172 14.67 -12.84 -2.88
N GLN A 173 15.08 -13.99 -2.34
CA GLN A 173 15.36 -14.17 -0.91
C GLN A 173 16.54 -13.32 -0.42
N ASP A 174 17.61 -13.21 -1.21
CA ASP A 174 18.79 -12.39 -0.86
C ASP A 174 18.49 -10.88 -0.90
N ALA A 175 17.44 -10.48 -1.62
CA ALA A 175 17.02 -9.08 -1.75
C ALA A 175 15.96 -8.63 -0.73
N CYS A 176 15.34 -9.57 0.01
CA CYS A 176 14.33 -9.30 1.04
C CYS A 176 14.95 -9.26 2.44
#